data_AF-A0A7S1YE06-F1
#
_entry.id   AF-A0A7S1YE06-F1
#
_cell.length_a   1.000
_cell.length_b   1.000
_cell.length_c   1.000
_cell.angle_alpha   90.00
_cell.angle_beta   90.00
_cell.angle_gamma   90.00
#
_symmetry.space_group_name_H-M   'P 1'
#
loop_
_entity.id
_entity.type
_entity.pdbx_description
1 polymer ?
#
loop_
_entity_poly.entity_id
_entity_poly.type
_entity_poly.pdbx_seq_one_letter_code
_entity_poly.pdbx_strand_id
1 'polypeptide(L)'
;ETVAAGRGQRDEKGERDQWESSEHLKDRFDSRRPISSRVQSLLNKYGLDCRECDHAQAVAKINAFMQEAKDEATRREQRKAALERAAIWATLIAGALGALVL
;
A
#
# COMPACT_ATOMS: atom_id res chain seq x y z
N GLU A 1 16.20 7.46 28.90
CA GLU A 1 16.02 6.03 28.54
C GLU A 1 14.58 5.62 28.82
N THR A 2 13.73 5.57 27.81
CA THR A 2 12.32 5.20 28.03
C THR A 2 11.78 4.41 26.84
N VAL A 3 12.45 3.29 26.53
CA VAL A 3 11.98 2.29 25.55
C VAL A 3 11.92 0.92 26.21
N ALA A 4 11.17 0.80 27.31
CA ALA A 4 11.07 -0.45 28.07
C ALA A 4 9.64 -0.88 28.42
N ALA A 5 8.60 -0.19 27.94
CA ALA A 5 7.22 -0.43 28.40
C ALA A 5 6.26 -0.92 27.30
N GLY A 6 6.70 -1.78 26.37
CA GLY A 6 5.84 -2.24 25.28
C GLY A 6 6.08 -3.65 24.72
N ARG A 7 6.92 -4.48 25.34
CA ARG A 7 7.29 -5.80 24.78
C ARG A 7 6.45 -6.98 25.29
N GLY A 8 5.85 -6.89 26.48
CA GLY A 8 5.25 -8.07 27.14
C GLY A 8 4.03 -8.68 26.42
N GLN A 9 3.09 -7.87 25.92
CA GLN A 9 1.83 -8.41 25.39
C GLN A 9 1.90 -9.01 23.98
N ARG A 10 2.90 -8.63 23.17
CA ARG A 10 3.05 -9.14 21.80
C ARG A 10 3.74 -10.51 21.77
N ASP A 11 4.67 -10.73 22.70
CA ASP A 11 5.40 -11.98 22.84
C ASP A 11 4.51 -13.12 23.41
N GLU A 12 3.55 -12.79 24.27
CA GLU A 12 2.62 -13.77 24.87
C GLU A 12 1.59 -14.36 23.88
N LYS A 13 1.35 -13.66 22.76
CA LYS A 13 0.43 -14.10 21.69
C LYS A 13 1.05 -15.07 20.68
N GLY A 14 2.30 -15.51 20.87
CA GLY A 14 2.97 -16.42 19.93
C GLY A 14 3.21 -15.80 18.55
N GLU A 15 3.11 -14.47 18.41
CA GLU A 15 3.34 -13.79 17.13
C GLU A 15 4.79 -13.90 16.67
N ARG A 16 5.74 -14.11 17.60
CA ARG A 16 7.17 -14.25 17.28
C ARG A 16 7.51 -15.56 16.55
N ASP A 17 6.84 -16.66 16.90
CA ASP A 17 7.08 -17.98 16.30
C ASP A 17 6.77 -18.01 14.80
N GLN A 18 5.85 -17.15 14.33
CA GLN A 18 5.53 -17.03 12.91
C GLN A 18 6.65 -16.35 12.09
N TRP A 19 7.52 -15.56 12.71
CA TRP A 19 8.65 -14.91 12.03
C TRP A 19 9.89 -15.80 11.97
N GLU A 20 10.07 -16.67 12.97
CA GLU A 20 11.21 -17.59 13.06
C GLU A 20 10.93 -18.95 12.39
N SER A 21 9.69 -19.20 11.94
CA SER A 21 9.33 -20.41 11.19
C SER A 21 10.01 -20.45 9.81
N SER A 22 11.13 -21.17 9.74
CA SER A 22 11.76 -21.57 8.48
C SER A 22 11.03 -22.72 7.77
N GLU A 23 9.91 -23.20 8.33
CA GLU A 23 9.18 -24.35 7.79
C GLU A 23 8.65 -24.07 6.38
N HIS A 24 8.25 -22.83 6.12
CA HIS A 24 7.77 -22.37 4.81
C HIS A 24 8.88 -22.20 3.76
N LEU A 25 10.16 -22.19 4.16
CA LEU A 25 11.31 -22.08 3.24
C LEU A 25 11.71 -23.43 2.63
N LYS A 26 11.20 -24.56 3.14
CA LYS A 26 11.56 -25.90 2.66
C LYS A 26 10.81 -26.32 1.39
N ASP A 27 9.64 -25.74 1.13
CA ASP A 27 8.94 -25.95 -0.12
C ASP A 27 9.62 -25.14 -1.22
N ARG A 28 10.30 -25.85 -2.14
CA ARG A 28 10.79 -25.24 -3.37
C ARG A 28 9.60 -24.65 -4.11
N PHE A 29 9.53 -23.33 -4.17
CA PHE A 29 8.52 -22.61 -4.94
C PHE A 29 8.68 -23.00 -6.42
N ASP A 30 7.80 -23.87 -6.88
CA ASP A 30 7.80 -24.34 -8.26
C ASP A 30 7.25 -23.22 -9.16
N SER A 31 8.17 -22.50 -9.79
CA SER A 31 7.88 -21.37 -10.68
C SER A 31 7.16 -21.78 -11.97
N ARG A 32 7.11 -23.08 -12.29
CA ARG A 32 6.47 -23.63 -13.49
C ARG A 32 5.00 -24.00 -13.29
N ARG A 33 4.43 -23.68 -12.11
CA ARG A 33 3.02 -23.96 -11.85
C ARG A 33 2.14 -23.16 -12.81
N PRO A 34 1.10 -23.79 -13.39
CA PRO A 34 0.12 -23.06 -14.17
C PRO A 34 -0.55 -21.98 -13.31
N ILE A 35 -1.01 -20.90 -13.95
CA ILE A 35 -1.64 -19.79 -13.27
C ILE A 35 -2.84 -20.29 -12.45
N SER A 36 -2.86 -20.01 -11.15
CA SER A 36 -4.03 -20.33 -10.32
C SER A 36 -5.29 -19.62 -10.84
N SER A 37 -6.45 -20.27 -10.73
CA SER A 37 -7.75 -19.69 -11.14
C SER A 37 -8.02 -18.31 -10.53
N ARG A 38 -7.58 -18.08 -9.28
CA ARG A 38 -7.72 -16.79 -8.59
C ARG A 38 -6.92 -15.67 -9.25
N VAL A 39 -5.67 -15.94 -9.63
CA VAL A 39 -4.82 -14.97 -10.34
C VAL A 39 -5.37 -14.70 -11.74
N GLN A 40 -5.85 -15.71 -12.45
CA GLN A 40 -6.47 -15.53 -13.77
C GLN A 40 -7.76 -14.70 -13.68
N SER A 41 -8.59 -14.91 -12.64
CA SER A 41 -9.76 -14.08 -12.38
C SER A 41 -9.39 -12.62 -12.12
N LEU A 42 -8.31 -12.37 -11.36
CA LEU A 42 -7.82 -11.01 -11.12
C LEU A 42 -7.30 -10.34 -12.40
N LEU A 43 -6.53 -11.06 -13.23
CA LEU A 43 -6.09 -10.55 -14.53
C LEU A 43 -7.28 -10.11 -15.40
N ASN A 44 -8.29 -10.96 -15.52
CA ASN A 44 -9.49 -10.64 -16.30
C ASN A 44 -10.27 -9.46 -15.71
N LYS A 45 -10.40 -9.39 -14.39
CA LYS A 45 -11.11 -8.29 -13.71
C LYS A 45 -10.44 -6.94 -13.95
N TYR A 46 -9.11 -6.91 -14.01
CA TYR A 46 -8.34 -5.70 -14.29
C TYR A 46 -8.08 -5.47 -15.78
N GLY A 47 -8.56 -6.35 -16.67
CA GLY A 47 -8.32 -6.25 -18.11
C GLY A 47 -6.84 -6.41 -18.51
N LEU A 48 -6.04 -7.11 -17.68
CA LEU A 48 -4.62 -7.31 -17.90
C LEU A 48 -4.39 -8.57 -18.76
N ASP A 49 -3.94 -8.42 -20.01
CA ASP A 49 -3.63 -9.56 -20.88
C ASP A 49 -2.26 -10.19 -20.53
N CYS A 50 -2.24 -11.52 -20.47
CA CYS A 50 -1.09 -12.31 -20.01
C CYS A 50 -1.07 -13.71 -20.63
N ARG A 51 -0.89 -13.79 -21.95
CA ARG A 51 -1.03 -15.05 -22.72
C ARG A 51 0.08 -16.08 -22.50
N GLU A 52 1.31 -15.64 -22.26
CA GLU A 52 2.49 -16.51 -22.10
C GLU A 52 3.17 -16.32 -20.74
N CYS A 53 2.39 -15.91 -19.74
CA CYS A 53 2.93 -15.58 -18.44
C CYS A 53 2.98 -16.79 -17.52
N ASP A 54 4.14 -17.01 -16.88
CA ASP A 54 4.19 -17.89 -15.72
C ASP A 54 3.43 -17.26 -14.54
N HIS A 55 3.04 -18.08 -13.57
CA HIS A 55 2.27 -17.63 -12.41
C HIS A 55 2.95 -16.45 -11.68
N ALA A 56 4.28 -16.48 -11.53
CA ALA A 56 5.04 -15.39 -10.92
C ALA A 56 4.94 -14.08 -11.74
N GLN A 57 4.98 -14.17 -13.06
CA GLN A 57 4.87 -12.99 -13.95
C GLN A 57 3.45 -12.40 -13.92
N ALA A 58 2.42 -13.26 -13.88
CA ALA A 58 1.03 -12.83 -13.72
C ALA A 58 0.81 -12.08 -12.40
N VAL A 59 1.34 -12.60 -11.29
CA VAL A 59 1.28 -11.94 -9.98
C VAL A 59 2.06 -10.62 -9.99
N ALA A 60 3.25 -10.60 -10.60
CA ALA A 60 4.05 -9.37 -10.70
C ALA A 60 3.31 -8.26 -11.46
N LYS A 61 2.63 -8.58 -12.57
CA LYS A 61 1.80 -7.61 -13.31
C LYS A 61 0.66 -7.05 -12.47
N ILE A 62 -0.08 -7.91 -11.76
CA ILE A 62 -1.18 -7.48 -10.89
C ILE A 62 -0.64 -6.53 -9.80
N ASN A 63 0.50 -6.89 -9.18
CA ASN A 63 1.10 -6.07 -8.14
C ASN A 63 1.56 -4.72 -8.66
N ALA A 64 2.17 -4.67 -9.86
CA ALA A 64 2.56 -3.42 -10.50
C ALA A 64 1.34 -2.50 -10.73
N PHE A 65 0.26 -3.06 -11.31
CA PHE A 65 -1.00 -2.33 -11.51
C PHE A 65 -1.57 -1.78 -10.19
N MET A 66 -1.55 -2.58 -9.13
CA MET A 66 -2.03 -2.16 -7.82
C MET A 66 -1.15 -1.09 -7.16
N GLN A 67 0.17 -1.11 -7.40
CA GLN A 67 1.05 -0.05 -6.91
C GLN A 67 0.81 1.26 -7.64
N GLU A 68 0.72 1.24 -8.97
CA GLU A 68 0.43 2.43 -9.77
C GLU A 68 -0.90 3.08 -9.35
N ALA A 69 -1.94 2.27 -9.15
CA ALA A 69 -3.24 2.76 -8.67
C ALA A 69 -3.15 3.41 -7.27
N LYS A 70 -2.34 2.86 -6.36
CA LYS A 70 -2.10 3.43 -5.03
C LYS A 70 -1.31 4.74 -5.10
N ASP A 71 -0.29 4.79 -5.94
CA ASP A 71 0.54 5.98 -6.14
C ASP A 71 -0.29 7.12 -6.75
N GLU A 72 -1.21 6.82 -7.66
CA GLU A 72 -2.15 7.81 -8.16
C GLU A 72 -3.12 8.31 -7.08
N ALA A 73 -3.68 7.40 -6.27
CA ALA A 73 -4.59 7.76 -5.20
C ALA A 73 -3.92 8.66 -4.16
N THR A 74 -2.72 8.31 -3.71
CA THR A 74 -1.94 9.10 -2.75
C THR A 74 -1.58 10.47 -3.31
N ARG A 75 -1.19 10.58 -4.59
CA ARG A 75 -0.95 11.88 -5.24
C ARG A 75 -2.20 12.75 -5.28
N ARG A 76 -3.38 12.17 -5.53
CA ARG A 76 -4.66 12.91 -5.51
C ARG A 76 -5.00 13.41 -4.11
N GLU A 77 -4.78 12.60 -3.09
CA GLU A 77 -4.97 13.01 -1.68
C GLU A 77 -4.00 14.13 -1.28
N GLN A 78 -2.72 14.01 -1.63
CA GLN A 78 -1.74 15.06 -1.36
C GLN A 78 -2.11 16.38 -2.02
N ARG A 79 -2.61 16.36 -3.27
CA ARG A 79 -3.08 17.57 -3.96
C ARG A 79 -4.29 18.19 -3.26
N LYS A 80 -5.27 17.38 -2.84
CA LYS A 80 -6.44 17.88 -2.08
C LYS A 80 -6.00 18.51 -0.75
N ALA A 81 -5.15 17.83 0.01
CA ALA A 81 -4.62 18.34 1.27
C ALA A 81 -3.81 19.64 1.09
N ALA A 82 -3.05 19.76 -0.01
CA ALA A 82 -2.32 20.99 -0.34
C ALA A 82 -3.28 22.16 -0.67
N LEU A 83 -4.35 21.90 -1.43
CA LEU A 83 -5.37 22.89 -1.76
C LEU A 83 -6.14 23.35 -0.51
N GLU A 84 -6.52 22.43 0.37
CA GLU A 84 -7.20 22.77 1.64
C GLU A 84 -6.31 23.65 2.53
N ARG A 85 -5.02 23.30 2.66
CA ARG A 85 -4.05 24.12 3.39
C ARG A 85 -3.92 25.51 2.76
N ALA A 86 -3.80 25.59 1.43
CA ALA A 86 -3.72 26.86 0.73
C ALA A 86 -4.98 27.72 0.94
N ALA A 87 -6.18 27.11 0.95
CA ALA A 87 -7.44 27.81 1.20
C ALA A 87 -7.52 28.37 2.64
N ILE A 88 -7.03 27.63 3.64
CA ILE A 88 -6.94 28.11 5.02
C ILE A 88 -5.98 29.31 5.11
N TRP A 89 -4.82 29.23 4.47
CA TRP A 89 -3.88 30.37 4.45
C TRP A 89 -4.44 31.59 3.72
N ALA A 90 -5.15 31.39 2.61
CA ALA A 90 -5.79 32.48 1.85
C ALA A 90 -6.87 33.19 2.67
N THR A 91 -7.69 32.44 3.42
CA THR A 91 -8.72 33.02 4.29
C THR A 91 -8.12 33.78 5.48
N LEU A 92 -7.03 33.28 6.07
CA LEU A 92 -6.31 33.99 7.13
C LEU A 92 -5.68 35.31 6.64
N ILE A 93 -5.07 35.32 5.45
CA ILE A 93 -4.46 36.52 4.86
C ILE A 93 -5.54 37.56 4.49
N ALA A 94 -6.65 37.12 3.89
CA ALA A 94 -7.76 38.01 3.56
C ALA A 94 -8.41 38.62 4.82
N GLY A 95 -8.57 37.85 5.89
CA GLY A 95 -9.04 38.34 7.18
C GLY A 95 -8.08 39.35 7.84
N ALA A 96 -6.78 39.10 7.75
CA ALA A 96 -5.76 39.99 8.29
C ALA A 96 -5.68 41.34 7.55
N LEU A 97 -5.81 41.33 6.21
CA LEU A 97 -5.86 42.56 5.42
C LEU A 97 -7.16 43.35 5.64
N GLY A 98 -8.30 42.65 5.79
CA GLY A 98 -9.58 43.30 6.11
C GLY A 98 -9.59 43.97 7.48
N ALA A 99 -8.89 43.41 8.47
CA ALA A 99 -8.79 43.99 9.82
C ALA A 99 -7.82 45.18 9.92
N LEU A 100 -6.94 45.39 8.93
CA LEU A 100 -5.96 46.48 8.94
C LEU A 100 -6.45 47.76 8.22
N VAL A 101 -7.62 47.68 7.57
CA VAL A 101 -8.25 48.78 6.82
C VAL A 101 -9.43 49.41 7.60
N LEU A 102 -9.78 48.87 8.78
CA LEU A 102 -10.72 49.48 9.74
C LEU A 102 -9.97 50.20 10.87
#